data_AF-A0A060PQ43-F1
#
_entry.id   AF-A0A060PQ43-F1
#
_cell.length_a   1.000
_cell.length_b   1.000
_cell.length_c   1.000
_cell.angle_alpha   90.00
_cell.angle_beta   90.00
_cell.angle_gamma   90.00
#
_symmetry.space_group_name_H-M   'P 1'
#
loop_
_entity.id
_entity.type
_entity.pdbx_description
1 polymer ?
#
loop_
_entity_poly.entity_id
_entity_poly.type
_entity_poly.pdbx_seq_one_letter_code
_entity_poly.pdbx_strand_id
1 'polypeptide(L)'
;MKRVSYSVETKYKAVEMKAAGFSTKEIMKELNIRNRTQVKTWWRWYRNGESYRFSQHVGKQYTYGKGLEELSEVEQLKLENKRKDIELDI
;
A
#
# COMPACT_ATOMS: atom_id res chain seq x y z
N MET A 1 -10.66 -21.49 -1.98
CA MET A 1 -9.49 -20.78 -2.58
C MET A 1 -8.72 -20.12 -1.43
N LYS A 2 -7.43 -20.42 -1.21
CA LYS A 2 -6.65 -19.79 -0.12
C LYS A 2 -6.43 -18.31 -0.41
N ARG A 3 -6.82 -17.44 0.52
CA ARG A 3 -6.61 -15.99 0.44
C ARG A 3 -5.12 -15.70 0.63
N VAL A 4 -4.55 -14.92 -0.28
CA VAL A 4 -3.13 -14.50 -0.20
C VAL A 4 -3.07 -13.13 0.43
N SER A 5 -2.37 -13.01 1.55
CA SER A 5 -1.98 -11.72 2.12
C SER A 5 -0.55 -11.41 1.70
N TYR A 6 -0.35 -10.21 1.15
CA TYR A 6 0.98 -9.67 0.88
C TYR A 6 1.46 -8.85 2.08
N SER A 7 2.76 -8.89 2.35
CA SER A 7 3.37 -8.10 3.42
C SER A 7 3.25 -6.60 3.14
N VAL A 8 3.41 -5.78 4.17
CA VAL A 8 3.45 -4.32 4.05
C VAL A 8 4.55 -3.90 3.07
N GLU A 9 5.71 -4.57 3.14
CA GLU A 9 6.86 -4.35 2.27
C GLU A 9 6.51 -4.53 0.79
N THR A 10 5.86 -5.63 0.42
CA THR A 10 5.46 -5.88 -0.97
C THR A 10 4.47 -4.83 -1.49
N LYS A 11 3.59 -4.32 -0.61
CA LYS A 11 2.63 -3.26 -0.98
C LYS A 11 3.35 -1.94 -1.28
N TYR A 12 4.33 -1.55 -0.46
CA TYR A 12 5.15 -0.37 -0.72
C TYR A 12 5.99 -0.54 -1.97
N LYS A 13 6.61 -1.71 -2.17
CA LYS A 13 7.40 -1.96 -3.38
C LYS A 13 6.57 -1.84 -4.65
N ALA A 14 5.32 -2.32 -4.62
CA ALA A 14 4.40 -2.18 -5.74
C ALA A 14 4.06 -0.70 -6.04
N VAL A 15 4.01 0.15 -5.01
CA VAL A 15 3.78 1.58 -5.14
C VAL A 15 5.01 2.29 -5.70
N GLU A 16 6.21 2.01 -5.18
CA GLU A 16 7.48 2.54 -5.69
C GLU A 16 7.61 2.26 -7.20
N MET A 17 7.43 1.00 -7.60
CA MET A 17 7.47 0.64 -9.02
C MET A 17 6.39 1.35 -9.82
N LYS A 18 5.19 1.56 -9.25
CA LYS A 18 4.13 2.31 -9.93
C LYS A 18 4.51 3.76 -10.15
N ALA A 19 5.19 4.37 -9.17
CA ALA A 19 5.61 5.75 -9.21
C ALA A 19 6.80 5.95 -10.16
N ALA A 20 7.72 4.98 -10.23
CA ALA A 20 8.79 4.89 -11.22
C ALA A 20 8.32 4.54 -12.66
N GLY A 21 7.01 4.48 -12.91
CA GLY A 21 6.44 4.33 -14.24
C GLY A 21 6.19 2.90 -14.72
N PHE A 22 6.50 1.87 -13.93
CA PHE A 22 6.27 0.48 -14.33
C PHE A 22 4.78 0.18 -14.54
N SER A 23 4.48 -0.67 -15.52
CA SER A 23 3.13 -1.15 -15.77
C SER A 23 2.66 -2.10 -14.67
N THR A 24 1.34 -2.20 -14.46
CA THR A 24 0.79 -3.15 -13.48
C THR A 24 1.17 -4.59 -13.80
N LYS A 25 1.39 -4.94 -15.08
CA LYS A 25 1.79 -6.29 -15.48
C LYS A 25 3.22 -6.60 -15.04
N GLU A 26 4.16 -5.67 -15.21
CA GLU A 26 5.55 -5.84 -14.77
C GLU A 26 5.61 -5.98 -13.25
N ILE A 27 4.90 -5.13 -12.52
CA ILE A 27 4.83 -5.18 -11.06
C ILE A 27 4.26 -6.52 -10.57
N MET A 28 3.22 -7.02 -11.23
CA MET A 28 2.65 -8.33 -10.91
C MET A 28 3.65 -9.46 -11.12
N LYS A 29 4.44 -9.42 -12.20
CA LYS A 29 5.45 -10.42 -12.51
C LYS A 29 6.58 -10.37 -11.47
N GLU A 30 7.11 -9.19 -11.20
CA GLU A 30 8.24 -8.97 -10.29
C GLU A 30 7.91 -9.37 -8.85
N LEU A 31 6.74 -8.93 -8.35
CA LEU A 31 6.33 -9.16 -6.96
C LEU A 31 5.49 -10.43 -6.78
N ASN A 32 5.36 -11.25 -7.83
CA ASN A 32 4.52 -12.46 -7.86
C ASN A 32 3.08 -12.21 -7.35
N ILE A 33 2.50 -11.08 -7.77
CA ILE A 33 1.15 -10.68 -7.40
C ILE A 33 0.15 -11.29 -8.39
N ARG A 34 -0.77 -12.10 -7.88
CA ARG A 34 -1.74 -12.80 -8.74
C ARG A 34 -2.83 -11.90 -9.30
N ASN A 35 -3.22 -10.85 -8.56
CA ASN A 35 -4.39 -10.04 -8.90
C ASN A 35 -4.01 -8.59 -9.20
N ARG A 36 -4.21 -8.17 -10.45
CA ARG A 36 -3.96 -6.80 -10.91
C ARG A 36 -4.70 -5.73 -10.10
N THR A 37 -5.89 -6.05 -9.60
CA THR A 37 -6.71 -5.11 -8.83
C THR A 37 -6.06 -4.79 -7.51
N GLN A 38 -5.26 -5.69 -6.91
CA GLN A 38 -4.54 -5.36 -5.68
C GLN A 38 -3.51 -4.26 -5.90
N VAL A 39 -2.70 -4.36 -6.96
CA VAL A 39 -1.74 -3.31 -7.32
C VAL A 39 -2.45 -1.98 -7.55
N LYS A 40 -3.57 -1.98 -8.29
CA LYS A 40 -4.38 -0.77 -8.53
C LYS A 40 -4.96 -0.18 -7.25
N THR A 41 -5.45 -1.01 -6.35
CA THR A 41 -5.99 -0.58 -5.05
C THR A 41 -4.89 0.02 -4.17
N TRP A 42 -3.72 -0.61 -4.11
CA TRP A 42 -2.60 -0.07 -3.32
C TRP A 42 -2.12 1.26 -3.87
N TRP A 43 -2.02 1.38 -5.19
CA TRP A 43 -1.71 2.65 -5.85
C TRP A 43 -2.75 3.74 -5.54
N ARG A 44 -4.04 3.39 -5.60
CA ARG A 44 -5.12 4.33 -5.23
C ARG A 44 -5.00 4.79 -3.78
N TRP A 45 -4.81 3.87 -2.83
CA TRP A 45 -4.64 4.21 -1.43
C TRP A 45 -3.45 5.13 -1.22
N TYR A 46 -2.32 4.83 -1.87
CA TYR A 46 -1.14 5.70 -1.81
C TYR A 46 -1.43 7.13 -2.28
N ARG A 47 -2.04 7.29 -3.46
CA ARG A 47 -2.39 8.62 -4.00
C ARG A 47 -3.39 9.38 -3.14
N ASN A 48 -4.22 8.68 -2.39
CA ASN A 48 -5.19 9.26 -1.47
C ASN A 48 -4.61 9.53 -0.06
N GLY A 49 -3.33 9.22 0.20
CA GLY A 49 -2.76 9.27 1.55
C GLY A 49 -3.29 8.18 2.50
N GLU A 50 -3.97 7.16 1.97
CA GLU A 50 -4.54 6.03 2.72
C GLU A 50 -3.55 4.85 2.88
N SER A 51 -2.24 5.10 2.79
CA SER A 51 -1.20 4.06 2.88
C SER A 51 -1.18 3.34 4.24
N TYR A 52 -1.79 3.92 5.29
CA TYR A 52 -2.01 3.26 6.59
C TYR A 52 -2.76 1.93 6.44
N ARG A 53 -3.59 1.80 5.39
CA ARG A 53 -4.30 0.55 5.08
C ARG A 53 -3.38 -0.60 4.70
N PHE A 54 -2.09 -0.35 4.45
CA PHE A 54 -1.15 -1.43 4.18
C PHE A 54 -0.88 -2.31 5.38
N SER A 55 -0.89 -1.75 6.61
CA SER A 55 -0.72 -2.51 7.87
C SER A 55 -1.99 -3.24 8.30
N GLN A 56 -3.14 -2.91 7.71
CA GLN A 56 -4.42 -3.53 8.06
C GLN A 56 -4.42 -5.03 7.78
N HIS A 57 -4.78 -5.81 8.80
CA HIS A 57 -4.88 -7.26 8.72
C HIS A 57 -6.12 -7.69 7.95
N VAL A 58 -5.97 -8.82 7.28
CA VAL A 58 -7.04 -9.43 6.53
C VAL A 58 -8.04 -10.06 7.50
N GLY A 59 -9.34 -9.74 7.36
CA GLY A 59 -10.40 -10.35 8.16
C GLY A 59 -10.78 -9.57 9.43
N LYS A 60 -10.10 -8.45 9.72
CA LYS A 60 -10.62 -7.46 10.66
C LYS A 60 -11.65 -6.57 9.98
N GLN A 61 -12.69 -6.21 10.72
CA GLN A 61 -13.65 -5.20 10.30
C GLN A 61 -13.10 -3.82 10.70
N TYR A 62 -12.89 -2.95 9.71
CA TYR A 62 -12.47 -1.57 9.92
C TYR A 62 -13.69 -0.66 9.83
N THR A 63 -13.77 0.35 10.69
CA THR A 63 -14.88 1.28 10.68
C THR A 63 -14.77 2.24 9.48
N TYR A 64 -15.89 2.51 8.82
CA TYR A 64 -15.93 3.46 7.72
C TYR A 64 -15.76 4.88 8.29
N GLY A 65 -14.91 5.69 7.64
CA GLY A 65 -14.66 7.08 8.05
C GLY A 65 -13.59 7.26 9.12
N LYS A 66 -13.20 6.21 9.87
CA LYS A 66 -12.04 6.29 10.77
C LYS A 66 -10.77 5.86 10.03
N GLY A 67 -10.06 6.86 9.50
CA GLY A 67 -8.82 6.67 8.77
C GLY A 67 -7.59 6.70 9.68
N LEU A 68 -6.74 7.70 9.47
CA LEU A 68 -5.58 7.97 10.32
C LEU A 68 -5.95 8.25 11.78
N GLU A 69 -7.19 8.63 12.09
CA GLU A 69 -7.67 8.91 13.45
C GLU A 69 -7.56 7.72 14.42
N GLU A 70 -7.52 6.48 13.91
CA GLU A 70 -7.27 5.28 14.75
C GLU A 70 -5.77 5.02 14.99
N LEU A 71 -4.88 5.65 14.22
CA LEU A 71 -3.44 5.50 14.36
C LEU A 71 -2.90 6.44 15.42
N SER A 72 -1.91 5.96 16.18
CA SER A 72 -1.11 6.82 17.04
C SER A 72 -0.34 7.86 16.20
N GLU A 73 -0.06 9.03 16.78
CA GLU A 73 0.73 10.08 16.12
C GLU A 73 2.06 9.55 15.57
N VAL A 74 2.72 8.64 16.30
CA VAL A 74 3.96 7.98 15.86
C VAL A 74 3.75 7.13 14.60
N GLU A 75 2.63 6.41 14.49
CA GLU A 75 2.31 5.63 13.30
C GLU A 75 1.96 6.51 12.11
N GLN A 76 1.26 7.63 12.34
CA GLN A 76 0.98 8.63 11.32
C GLN A 76 2.29 9.23 10.77
N LEU A 77 3.22 9.63 11.65
CA LEU A 77 4.52 10.18 11.25
C LEU A 77 5.37 9.16 10.49
N LYS A 78 5.41 7.90 10.93
CA LYS A 78 6.12 6.82 10.21
C LYS A 78 5.56 6.64 8.79
N LEU A 79 4.25 6.76 8.64
CA LEU A 79 3.60 6.63 7.35
C LEU A 79 3.95 7.79 6.41
N GLU A 80 3.92 9.01 6.94
CA GLU A 80 4.24 10.20 6.17
C GLU A 80 5.70 10.22 5.75
N ASN A 81 6.63 9.84 6.63
CA ASN A 81 8.05 9.70 6.29
C ASN A 81 8.24 8.70 5.15
N LYS A 82 7.64 7.50 5.25
CA LYS A 82 7.70 6.52 4.15
C LYS A 82 7.16 7.05 2.83
N ARG A 83 6.11 7.89 2.86
CA ARG A 83 5.58 8.50 1.65
C ARG A 83 6.58 9.50 1.05
N LYS A 84 7.17 10.35 1.89
CA LYS A 84 8.19 11.32 1.50
C LYS A 84 9.44 10.63 0.93
N ASP A 85 9.87 9.53 1.54
CA ASP A 85 11.00 8.73 1.03
C ASP A 85 10.73 8.25 -0.41
N ILE A 86 9.54 7.70 -0.67
CA ILE A 86 9.15 7.27 -2.02
C ILE A 86 9.04 8.45 -2.99
N GLU A 87 8.54 9.60 -2.54
CA GLU A 87 8.48 10.82 -3.37
C GLU A 87 9.88 11.38 -3.72
N LEU A 88 10.87 11.20 -2.85
CA LEU A 88 12.26 11.62 -3.07
C LEU A 88 13.04 10.69 -4.01
N ASP A 89 12.67 9.42 -4.07
CA ASP A 89 13.33 8.39 -4.89
C ASP A 89 12.84 8.34 -6.36
N ILE A 90 11.89 9.19 -6.75
CA ILE A 90 11.34 9.33 -8.13
C ILE A 90 12.04 10.47 -8.85
#